data_AF-A0SWK4-F1
#
_entry.id   AF-A0SWK4-F1
#
_cell.length_a   1.000
_cell.length_b   1.000
_cell.length_c   1.000
_cell.angle_alpha   90.00
_cell.angle_beta   90.00
_cell.angle_gamma   90.00
#
_symmetry.space_group_name_H-M   'P 1'
#
loop_
_entity.id
_entity.type
_entity.pdbx_description
1 polymer ?
#
loop_
_entity_poly.entity_id
_entity_poly.type
_entity_poly.pdbx_seq_one_letter_code
_entity_poly.pdbx_strand_id
1 'polypeptide(L)'
;MNQIGLVAQSPLDQFEIVPLIPMNIGNFYFSFTNPSLFMLLTLSFFLLLIHFITKKGGGNLVPNAWQSLVELLYDFVLNLVKEQI
;
A
#
# COMPACT_ATOMS: atom_id res chain seq x y z
N MET A 1 -8.51 25.83 35.88
CA MET A 1 -9.22 26.75 34.97
C MET A 1 -8.56 26.60 33.61
N ASN A 2 -9.34 26.20 32.62
CA ASN A 2 -8.92 25.60 31.36
C ASN A 2 -7.97 26.51 30.56
N GLN A 3 -6.73 26.08 30.36
CA GLN A 3 -5.97 26.53 29.20
C GLN A 3 -6.51 25.78 28.00
N ILE A 4 -7.51 26.38 27.35
CA ILE A 4 -7.91 25.99 26.00
C ILE A 4 -6.84 26.57 25.06
N GLY A 5 -5.64 26.02 25.14
CA GLY A 5 -4.65 26.21 24.10
C GLY A 5 -5.21 25.52 22.88
N LEU A 6 -5.54 26.28 21.84
CA LEU A 6 -5.62 25.74 20.49
C LEU A 6 -4.23 25.13 20.22
N VAL A 7 -4.06 23.84 20.50
CA VAL A 7 -2.88 23.11 20.06
C VAL A 7 -2.95 23.19 18.55
N ALA A 8 -2.16 24.08 17.96
CA ALA A 8 -2.00 24.14 16.53
C ALA A 8 -1.55 22.73 16.11
N GLN A 9 -2.39 22.01 15.37
CA GLN A 9 -2.02 20.71 14.85
C GLN A 9 -0.75 20.89 14.04
N SER A 10 0.30 20.20 14.46
CA SER A 10 1.54 20.21 13.72
C SER A 10 1.27 19.52 12.38
N PRO A 11 1.80 20.02 11.25
CA PRO A 11 1.77 19.29 10.00
C PRO A 11 2.36 17.87 10.11
N LEU A 12 3.13 17.57 11.17
CA LEU A 12 3.69 16.25 11.43
C LEU A 12 2.72 15.27 12.11
N ASP A 13 1.62 15.74 12.69
CA ASP A 13 0.64 14.89 13.39
C ASP A 13 -0.01 13.87 12.43
N GLN A 14 -0.07 14.17 11.13
CA GLN A 14 -0.56 13.24 10.09
C GLN A 14 0.29 11.97 9.92
N PHE A 15 1.52 11.96 10.44
CA PHE A 15 2.44 10.82 10.37
C PHE A 15 2.51 10.03 11.68
N GLU A 16 1.65 10.33 12.65
CA GLU A 16 1.61 9.61 13.91
C GLU A 16 1.28 8.13 13.69
N ILE A 17 1.99 7.26 14.40
CA ILE A 17 1.73 5.82 14.40
C ILE A 17 0.77 5.51 15.54
N VAL A 18 -0.44 5.13 15.19
CA VAL A 18 -1.52 4.85 16.12
C VAL A 18 -1.80 3.34 16.14
N PRO A 19 -1.78 2.67 17.31
CA PRO A 19 -2.20 1.28 17.41
C PRO A 19 -3.71 1.16 17.26
N LEU A 20 -4.15 0.45 16.24
CA LEU A 20 -5.56 0.15 15.97
C LEU A 20 -6.04 -1.07 16.76
N ILE A 21 -5.18 -2.10 16.85
CA ILE A 21 -5.43 -3.28 17.68
C ILE A 21 -4.19 -3.49 18.56
N PRO A 22 -4.21 -3.03 19.83
CA PRO A 22 -3.07 -3.18 20.70
C PRO A 22 -2.87 -4.66 21.07
N MET A 23 -1.68 -5.19 20.80
CA MET A 23 -1.34 -6.59 21.05
C MET A 23 0.10 -6.69 21.56
N ASN A 24 0.29 -7.46 22.62
CA ASN A 24 1.60 -7.76 23.19
C ASN A 24 1.76 -9.28 23.30
N ILE A 25 2.90 -9.79 22.87
CA ILE A 25 3.24 -11.22 22.97
C ILE A 25 4.49 -11.31 23.86
N GLY A 26 4.30 -11.68 25.13
CA GLY A 26 5.35 -11.60 26.14
C GLY A 26 5.85 -10.16 26.29
N ASN A 27 7.14 -9.95 26.02
CA ASN A 27 7.79 -8.63 26.09
C ASN A 27 7.84 -7.91 24.73
N PHE A 28 7.20 -8.44 23.68
CA PHE A 28 7.21 -7.85 22.35
C PHE A 28 5.91 -7.10 22.05
N TYR A 29 6.04 -5.90 21.51
CA TYR A 29 4.94 -5.07 21.05
C TYR A 29 4.57 -5.42 19.60
N PHE A 30 3.48 -6.17 19.43
CA PHE A 30 2.99 -6.69 18.14
C PHE A 30 1.66 -6.06 17.72
N SER A 31 1.41 -4.83 18.17
CA SER A 31 0.16 -4.14 17.89
C SER A 31 -0.04 -3.90 16.40
N PHE A 32 -1.27 -4.07 15.93
CA PHE A 32 -1.65 -3.72 14.57
C PHE A 32 -1.83 -2.19 14.49
N THR A 33 -1.03 -1.53 13.66
CA THR A 33 -0.99 -0.05 13.56
C THR A 33 -1.55 0.45 12.23
N ASN A 34 -1.72 1.76 12.08
CA ASN A 34 -2.11 2.38 10.80
C ASN A 34 -1.16 2.00 9.63
N PRO A 35 0.19 2.04 9.74
CA PRO A 35 1.05 1.46 8.71
C PRO A 35 0.73 0.00 8.39
N SER A 36 0.51 -0.84 9.40
CA SER A 36 0.16 -2.26 9.19
C SER A 36 -1.15 -2.42 8.39
N LEU A 37 -2.15 -1.58 8.65
CA LEU A 37 -3.39 -1.54 7.88
C LEU A 37 -3.15 -1.14 6.42
N PHE A 38 -2.42 -0.06 6.18
CA PHE A 38 -2.13 0.38 4.81
C PHE A 38 -1.28 -0.63 4.06
N MET A 39 -0.32 -1.29 4.71
CA MET A 39 0.45 -2.39 4.12
C MET A 39 -0.45 -3.55 3.68
N LEU A 40 -1.41 -3.96 4.52
CA LEU A 40 -2.36 -5.01 4.17
C LEU A 40 -3.29 -4.59 3.03
N LEU A 41 -3.77 -3.34 3.02
CA LEU A 41 -4.61 -2.81 1.95
C LEU A 41 -3.85 -2.76 0.63
N THR A 42 -2.62 -2.25 0.62
CA THR A 42 -1.76 -2.22 -0.58
C THR A 42 -1.45 -3.62 -1.09
N LEU A 43 -1.09 -4.54 -0.19
CA LEU A 43 -0.81 -5.93 -0.58
C LEU A 43 -2.06 -6.60 -1.16
N SER A 44 -3.22 -6.44 -0.50
CA SER A 44 -4.48 -7.01 -0.97
C SER A 44 -4.88 -6.45 -2.33
N PHE A 45 -4.77 -5.13 -2.51
CA PHE A 45 -5.04 -4.47 -3.79
C PHE A 45 -4.11 -5.00 -4.89
N PHE A 46 -2.81 -5.11 -4.60
CA PHE A 46 -1.84 -5.64 -5.56
C PHE A 46 -2.13 -7.09 -5.94
N LEU A 47 -2.41 -7.96 -4.96
CA LEU A 47 -2.76 -9.36 -5.21
C LEU A 47 -4.06 -9.50 -6.02
N LEU A 48 -5.07 -8.66 -5.75
CA LEU A 48 -6.31 -8.61 -6.53
C LEU A 48 -6.06 -8.15 -7.96
N LEU A 49 -5.27 -7.10 -8.15
CA LEU A 49 -4.90 -6.60 -9.48
C LEU A 49 -4.19 -7.68 -10.29
N ILE A 50 -3.18 -8.34 -9.71
CA ILE A 50 -2.48 -9.46 -10.35
C ILE A 50 -3.45 -10.61 -10.67
N HIS A 51 -4.35 -10.95 -9.75
CA HIS A 51 -5.35 -11.98 -10.00
C HIS A 51 -6.19 -11.67 -11.25
N PHE A 52 -6.73 -10.45 -11.37
CA PHE A 52 -7.58 -10.05 -12.50
C PHE A 52 -6.87 -10.04 -13.86
N ILE A 53 -5.59 -9.70 -13.89
CA ILE A 53 -4.85 -9.66 -15.17
C ILE A 53 -4.29 -11.03 -15.57
N THR A 54 -4.24 -12.01 -14.67
CA THR A 54 -3.73 -13.35 -15.00
C THR A 54 -4.73 -14.14 -15.85
N LYS A 55 -4.23 -15.11 -16.63
CA LYS A 55 -5.05 -15.97 -17.52
C LYS A 55 -6.23 -16.63 -16.82
N LYS A 56 -6.11 -16.93 -15.52
CA LYS A 56 -7.18 -17.55 -14.73
C LYS A 56 -8.22 -16.54 -14.20
N GLY A 57 -7.89 -15.25 -14.16
CA GLY A 57 -8.75 -14.19 -13.60
C GLY A 57 -9.24 -13.13 -14.59
N GLY A 58 -8.95 -13.26 -15.90
CA GLY A 58 -9.44 -12.34 -16.93
C GLY A 58 -8.41 -11.88 -17.96
N GLY A 59 -7.16 -12.38 -17.90
CA GLY A 59 -6.10 -12.06 -18.85
C GLY A 59 -6.39 -12.58 -20.26
N ASN A 60 -6.49 -11.66 -21.22
CA ASN A 60 -6.86 -11.97 -22.60
C ASN A 60 -5.62 -11.96 -23.52
N LEU A 61 -5.78 -12.46 -24.75
CA LEU A 61 -4.75 -12.29 -25.80
C LEU A 61 -4.75 -10.85 -26.34
N VAL A 62 -5.94 -10.26 -26.49
CA VAL A 62 -6.10 -8.81 -26.71
C VAL A 62 -6.34 -8.18 -25.33
N PRO A 63 -5.39 -7.39 -24.80
CA PRO A 63 -5.46 -6.91 -23.43
C PRO A 63 -6.66 -5.97 -23.22
N ASN A 64 -7.28 -6.07 -22.04
CA ASN A 64 -8.23 -5.06 -21.58
C ASN A 64 -7.48 -3.86 -20.97
N ALA A 65 -8.19 -2.76 -20.67
CA ALA A 65 -7.57 -1.53 -20.16
C ALA A 65 -6.69 -1.73 -18.91
N TRP A 66 -7.11 -2.60 -17.98
CA TRP A 66 -6.37 -2.87 -16.75
C TRP A 66 -5.11 -3.71 -17.01
N GLN A 67 -5.21 -4.70 -17.91
CA GLN A 67 -4.06 -5.48 -18.34
C GLN A 67 -3.05 -4.59 -19.09
N SER A 68 -3.51 -3.72 -20.00
CA SER A 68 -2.64 -2.77 -20.71
C SER A 68 -1.91 -1.82 -19.77
N LEU A 69 -2.55 -1.33 -18.71
CA LEU A 69 -1.92 -0.46 -17.73
C LEU A 69 -0.75 -1.16 -17.02
N VAL A 70 -0.95 -2.41 -16.60
CA VAL A 70 0.08 -3.18 -15.89
C VAL A 70 1.23 -3.57 -16.84
N GLU A 71 0.90 -3.98 -18.07
CA GLU A 71 1.90 -4.28 -19.10
C GLU A 71 2.74 -3.03 -19.45
N LEU A 72 2.12 -1.85 -19.56
CA LEU A 72 2.82 -0.59 -19.79
C LEU A 72 3.80 -0.25 -18.65
N LEU A 73 3.38 -0.42 -17.39
CA LEU A 73 4.24 -0.18 -16.23
C LEU A 73 5.42 -1.16 -16.19
N TYR A 74 5.18 -2.42 -16.53
CA TYR A 74 6.23 -3.43 -16.62
C TYR A 74 7.25 -3.08 -17.71
N ASP A 75 6.79 -2.76 -18.92
CA ASP A 75 7.66 -2.37 -20.02
C ASP A 75 8.44 -1.09 -19.71
N PHE A 76 7.81 -0.10 -19.07
CA PHE A 76 8.48 1.12 -18.62
C PHE A 76 9.65 0.82 -17.67
N VAL A 77 9.43 0.03 -16.62
CA VAL A 77 10.48 -0.34 -15.66
C VAL A 77 11.56 -1.19 -16.34
N LEU A 78 11.18 -2.15 -17.18
CA LEU A 78 12.12 -3.02 -17.89
C LEU A 78 13.04 -2.21 -18.80
N ASN A 79 12.51 -1.23 -19.53
CA ASN A 79 13.30 -0.39 -20.43
C ASN A 79 14.25 0.53 -19.66
N LEU A 80 13.80 1.12 -18.54
CA LEU A 80 14.70 1.90 -17.67
C LEU A 80 15.89 1.05 -17.19
N VAL A 81 15.64 -0.19 -16.76
CA VAL A 81 16.71 -1.10 -16.30
C VAL A 81 17.64 -1.48 -17.46
N LYS A 82 17.10 -1.77 -18.65
CA LYS A 82 17.90 -2.12 -19.85
C LYS A 82 18.79 -0.98 -20.32
N GLU A 83 18.34 0.26 -20.21
CA GLU A 83 19.13 1.44 -20.61
C GLU A 83 20.30 1.71 -19.65
N GLN A 84 20.22 1.22 -18.41
CA GLN A 84 21.24 1.42 -17.38
C GLN A 84 22.33 0.34 -17.34
N ILE A 85 22.16 -0.76 -18.08
CA ILE A 85 23.11 -1.89 -18.18
C ILE A 85 23.81 -1.84 -19.54
#